data_AF-A0A8C3SYW0-F1
#
_entry.id   AF-A0A8C3SYW0-F1
#
_cell.length_a   1.000
_cell.length_b   1.000
_cell.length_c   1.000
_cell.angle_alpha   90.00
_cell.angle_beta   90.00
_cell.angle_gamma   90.00
#
_symmetry.space_group_name_H-M   'P 1'
#
loop_
_entity.id
_entity.type
_entity.pdbx_description
1 polymer ?
#
loop_
_entity_poly.entity_id
_entity_poly.type
_entity_poly.pdbx_seq_one_letter_code
_entity_poly.pdbx_strand_id
1 'polypeptide(L)'
;LASSSKAIIILEQCGKNKGYKEMDVCGFCPEDGCCLLDGPERIESTINMKTLWKNISVEGIDVAFSRDAGRYICDYTYYTSLYYGNGRAAFIHVPPLSKLLTADFLGRALQIILLEMLKQCGEKTENGWFTED
;
A
#
# COMPACT_ATOMS: atom_id res chain seq x y z
N LEU A 1 -30.33 1.47 -15.35
CA LEU A 1 -29.06 0.71 -15.43
C LEU A 1 -28.29 1.00 -14.15
N ALA A 2 -28.30 0.08 -13.19
CA ALA A 2 -27.48 0.24 -12.00
C ALA A 2 -26.02 0.15 -12.44
N SER A 3 -25.26 1.23 -12.27
CA SER A 3 -23.81 1.17 -12.37
C SER A 3 -23.33 0.18 -11.34
N SER A 4 -23.01 -1.05 -11.75
CA SER A 4 -22.30 -2.00 -10.90
C SER A 4 -20.92 -1.40 -10.69
N SER A 5 -20.71 -0.69 -9.58
CA SER A 5 -19.39 -0.25 -9.18
C SER A 5 -18.52 -1.50 -9.09
N LYS A 6 -17.59 -1.65 -10.03
CA LYS A 6 -16.64 -2.75 -10.00
C LYS A 6 -15.85 -2.66 -8.70
N ALA A 7 -15.56 -3.82 -8.10
CA ALA A 7 -14.68 -3.89 -6.95
C ALA A 7 -13.30 -3.34 -7.35
N ILE A 8 -12.74 -2.43 -6.55
CA ILE A 8 -11.45 -1.80 -6.83
C ILE A 8 -10.48 -2.11 -5.69
N ILE A 9 -9.33 -2.69 -6.03
CA ILE A 9 -8.16 -2.78 -5.15
C ILE A 9 -7.24 -1.60 -5.43
N ILE A 10 -6.75 -0.93 -4.38
CA ILE A 10 -5.87 0.24 -4.51
C ILE A 10 -4.48 -0.11 -3.98
N LEU A 11 -3.47 0.09 -4.82
CA LEU A 11 -2.06 -0.12 -4.51
C LEU A 11 -1.44 1.22 -4.08
N GLU A 12 -1.01 1.32 -2.82
CA GLU A 12 -0.49 2.57 -2.25
C GLU A 12 1.04 2.66 -2.40
N GLN A 13 1.54 3.68 -3.09
CA GLN A 13 2.98 3.88 -3.28
C GLN A 13 3.69 4.41 -2.03
N CYS A 14 3.01 5.19 -1.19
CA CYS A 14 3.66 5.92 -0.12
C CYS A 14 2.73 6.20 1.06
N GLY A 15 3.33 6.26 2.25
CA GLY A 15 2.68 6.77 3.46
C GLY A 15 3.05 8.22 3.74
N LYS A 16 2.23 8.94 4.50
CA LYS A 16 2.48 10.35 4.88
C LYS A 16 2.53 10.54 6.40
N ASN A 17 3.47 11.40 6.83
CA ASN A 17 3.74 11.60 8.24
C ASN A 17 2.72 12.49 8.93
N LYS A 18 2.05 13.40 8.22
CA LYS A 18 1.27 14.49 8.83
C LYS A 18 -0.16 14.58 8.30
N GLY A 19 -1.02 15.22 9.10
CA GLY A 19 -2.39 15.58 8.74
C GLY A 19 -3.46 14.76 9.44
N TYR A 20 -3.09 14.01 10.47
CA TYR A 20 -4.01 13.22 11.28
C TYR A 20 -4.83 14.15 12.20
N LYS A 21 -6.16 14.04 12.12
CA LYS A 21 -7.11 14.87 12.89
C LYS A 21 -8.26 14.07 13.49
N GLU A 22 -8.40 12.83 13.08
CA GLU A 22 -9.52 11.96 13.45
C GLU A 22 -9.10 11.06 14.62
N MET A 23 -9.99 10.94 15.60
CA MET A 23 -9.80 10.02 16.73
C MET A 23 -10.11 8.59 16.31
N ASP A 24 -9.36 7.64 16.84
CA ASP A 24 -9.64 6.22 16.69
C ASP A 24 -10.81 5.75 17.57
N VAL A 25 -11.10 4.44 17.50
CA VAL A 25 -12.17 3.80 18.28
C VAL A 25 -11.96 3.89 19.80
N CYS A 26 -10.75 4.18 20.24
CA CYS A 26 -10.39 4.37 21.64
C CYS A 26 -10.30 5.86 22.03
N GLY A 27 -10.57 6.78 21.10
CA GLY A 27 -10.47 8.22 21.33
C GLY A 27 -9.06 8.78 21.18
N PHE A 28 -8.10 8.02 20.64
CA PHE A 28 -6.73 8.49 20.44
C PHE A 28 -6.54 9.11 19.06
N CYS A 29 -5.77 10.19 19.02
CA CYS A 29 -5.27 10.81 17.79
C CYS A 29 -3.75 10.97 17.95
N PRO A 30 -2.94 10.82 16.89
CA PRO A 30 -1.50 11.03 16.99
C PRO A 30 -1.16 12.41 17.53
N GLU A 31 -0.18 12.47 18.44
CA GLU A 31 0.34 13.72 18.98
C GLU A 31 0.91 14.58 17.85
N ASP A 32 0.68 15.89 17.92
CA ASP A 32 0.98 16.87 16.87
C ASP A 32 0.38 16.56 15.47
N GLY A 33 -0.59 15.64 15.40
CA GLY A 33 -1.18 15.20 14.15
C GLY A 33 -0.17 14.55 13.20
N CYS A 34 0.86 13.89 13.74
CA CYS A 34 1.90 13.22 12.97
C CYS A 34 2.26 11.81 13.46
N CYS A 35 2.82 10.97 12.58
CA CYS A 35 3.25 9.62 12.94
C CYS A 35 4.55 9.60 13.75
N LEU A 36 5.50 10.44 13.37
CA LEU A 36 6.81 10.55 13.99
C LEU A 36 7.27 12.00 13.97
N LEU A 37 7.61 12.52 15.14
CA LEU A 37 8.22 13.83 15.28
C LEU A 37 9.52 13.89 14.46
N ASP A 38 9.67 14.93 13.67
CA ASP A 38 10.80 15.14 12.74
C ASP A 38 11.00 14.04 11.68
N GLY A 39 10.02 13.15 11.51
CA GLY A 39 10.03 12.15 10.43
C GLY A 39 9.83 12.77 9.03
N PRO A 40 10.33 12.13 7.96
CA PRO A 40 10.13 12.58 6.58
C PRO A 40 8.65 12.80 6.25
N GLU A 41 8.30 13.84 5.49
CA GLU A 41 6.88 14.12 5.18
C GLU A 41 6.18 12.94 4.47
N ARG A 42 6.93 12.20 3.66
CA ARG A 42 6.48 11.06 2.87
C ARG A 42 7.60 10.03 2.77
N ILE A 43 7.22 8.76 2.82
CA ILE A 43 8.13 7.65 2.54
C ILE A 43 7.49 6.80 1.44
N GLU A 44 8.25 6.49 0.39
CA GLU A 44 7.79 5.58 -0.66
C GLU A 44 8.18 4.15 -0.36
N SER A 45 7.32 3.20 -0.74
CA SER A 45 7.68 1.79 -0.76
C SER A 45 8.82 1.55 -1.74
N THR A 46 9.70 0.62 -1.38
CA THR A 46 10.71 0.08 -2.29
C THR A 46 10.11 -0.76 -3.43
N ILE A 47 8.83 -1.15 -3.31
CA ILE A 47 8.04 -1.79 -4.35
C ILE A 47 7.43 -0.69 -5.22
N ASN A 48 7.67 -0.78 -6.52
CA ASN A 48 7.14 0.14 -7.52
C ASN A 48 5.70 -0.25 -7.86
N MET A 49 4.74 0.30 -7.10
CA MET A 49 3.31 0.07 -7.28
C MET A 49 2.81 0.59 -8.62
N LYS A 50 3.43 1.64 -9.16
CA LYS A 50 3.04 2.20 -10.47
C LYS A 50 3.34 1.23 -11.60
N THR A 51 4.51 0.60 -11.58
CA THR A 51 4.89 -0.42 -12.57
C THR A 51 4.04 -1.67 -12.41
N LEU A 52 3.81 -2.12 -11.17
CA LEU A 52 2.94 -3.25 -10.89
C LEU A 52 1.52 -3.01 -11.43
N TRP A 53 0.92 -1.87 -11.09
CA TRP A 53 -0.41 -1.46 -11.55
C TRP A 53 -0.55 -1.46 -13.08
N LYS A 54 0.47 -1.00 -13.81
CA LYS A 54 0.45 -0.98 -15.29
C LYS A 54 0.45 -2.37 -15.92
N ASN A 55 1.10 -3.32 -15.26
CA ASN A 55 1.38 -4.63 -15.83
C ASN A 55 0.45 -5.72 -15.31
N ILE A 56 -0.27 -5.45 -14.23
CA ILE A 56 -1.16 -6.43 -13.61
C ILE A 56 -2.56 -6.36 -14.22
N SER A 57 -3.15 -7.55 -14.40
CA SER A 57 -4.57 -7.71 -14.71
C SER A 57 -5.13 -8.78 -13.79
N VAL A 58 -6.18 -8.43 -13.05
CA VAL A 58 -6.90 -9.36 -12.18
C VAL A 58 -8.31 -9.49 -12.72
N GLU A 59 -8.68 -10.68 -13.18
CA GLU A 59 -10.00 -10.89 -13.76
C GLU A 59 -11.10 -10.56 -12.74
N GLY A 60 -12.08 -9.75 -13.15
CA GLY A 60 -13.24 -9.39 -12.34
C GLY A 60 -12.99 -8.34 -11.24
N ILE A 61 -11.77 -7.80 -11.10
CA ILE A 61 -11.45 -6.75 -10.13
C ILE A 61 -10.61 -5.67 -10.81
N ASP A 62 -11.02 -4.41 -10.64
CA ASP A 62 -10.21 -3.29 -11.11
C ASP A 62 -9.08 -3.01 -10.10
N VAL A 63 -7.91 -2.64 -10.61
CA VAL A 63 -6.75 -2.26 -9.78
C VAL A 63 -6.43 -0.80 -10.05
N ALA A 64 -6.25 -0.01 -9.00
CA ALA A 64 -5.89 1.40 -9.05
C ALA A 64 -4.54 1.63 -8.37
N PHE A 65 -3.81 2.63 -8.87
CA PHE A 65 -2.60 3.15 -8.24
C PHE A 65 -2.93 4.40 -7.44
N SER A 66 -2.41 4.50 -6.23
CA SER A 66 -2.55 5.67 -5.35
C SER A 66 -1.22 6.08 -4.71
N ARG A 67 -1.16 7.35 -4.34
CA ARG A 67 -0.07 7.97 -3.57
C ARG A 67 -0.61 8.64 -2.30
N ASP A 68 -1.77 8.17 -1.85
CA ASP A 68 -2.48 8.70 -0.70
C ASP A 68 -3.29 7.60 -0.03
N ALA A 69 -2.76 7.06 1.06
CA ALA A 69 -3.42 6.03 1.86
C ALA A 69 -4.43 6.60 2.89
N GLY A 70 -4.83 7.86 2.77
CA GLY A 70 -5.73 8.55 3.70
C GLY A 70 -4.99 9.17 4.90
N ARG A 71 -5.69 9.68 5.92
CA ARG A 71 -5.07 10.27 7.14
C ARG A 71 -5.72 9.74 8.42
N TYR A 72 -5.84 8.42 8.46
CA TYR A 72 -6.35 7.66 9.60
C TYR A 72 -5.42 6.47 9.86
N ILE A 73 -5.88 5.43 10.55
CA ILE A 73 -5.05 4.28 10.97
C ILE A 73 -4.36 3.58 9.79
N CYS A 74 -4.98 3.55 8.61
CA CYS A 74 -4.38 2.94 7.41
C CYS A 74 -3.02 3.58 7.05
N ASP A 75 -3.01 4.88 6.79
CA ASP A 75 -1.78 5.62 6.46
C ASP A 75 -0.79 5.66 7.63
N TYR A 76 -1.28 5.75 8.87
CA TYR A 76 -0.43 5.72 10.05
C TYR A 76 0.35 4.41 10.15
N THR A 77 -0.35 3.29 10.00
CA THR A 77 0.24 1.94 10.01
C THR A 77 1.20 1.75 8.84
N TYR A 78 0.83 2.27 7.66
CA TYR A 78 1.68 2.16 6.48
C TYR A 78 2.96 3.00 6.61
N TYR A 79 2.84 4.27 6.96
CA TYR A 79 3.97 5.17 7.15
C TYR A 79 4.95 4.65 8.21
N THR A 80 4.44 4.21 9.36
CA THR A 80 5.29 3.66 10.43
C THR A 80 6.00 2.39 9.98
N SER A 81 5.30 1.49 9.27
CA SER A 81 5.90 0.28 8.68
C SER A 81 6.99 0.62 7.64
N LEU A 82 6.76 1.64 6.82
CA LEU A 82 7.75 2.14 5.85
C LEU A 82 8.98 2.72 6.55
N TYR A 83 8.78 3.53 7.59
CA TYR A 83 9.87 4.16 8.35
C TYR A 83 10.78 3.10 8.99
N TYR A 84 10.20 2.21 9.81
CA TYR A 84 10.99 1.18 10.50
C TYR A 84 11.45 0.06 9.57
N GLY A 85 10.78 -0.16 8.44
CA GLY A 85 11.14 -1.14 7.43
C GLY A 85 12.17 -0.65 6.40
N ASN A 86 12.65 0.59 6.51
CA ASN A 86 13.51 1.24 5.50
C ASN A 86 12.90 1.18 4.09
N GLY A 87 11.62 1.55 3.98
CA GLY A 87 10.82 1.50 2.76
C GLY A 87 10.32 0.11 2.35
N ARG A 88 10.70 -0.97 3.05
CA ARG A 88 10.29 -2.35 2.73
C ARG A 88 8.94 -2.71 3.36
N ALA A 89 7.90 -1.98 2.97
CA ALA A 89 6.52 -2.28 3.31
C ALA A 89 5.63 -2.04 2.10
N ALA A 90 4.50 -2.75 2.03
CA ALA A 90 3.46 -2.56 1.03
C ALA A 90 2.13 -2.37 1.74
N PHE A 91 1.26 -1.54 1.17
CA PHE A 91 -0.10 -1.37 1.65
C PHE A 91 -1.09 -1.42 0.48
N ILE A 92 -2.19 -2.13 0.70
CA ILE A 92 -3.23 -2.36 -0.29
C ILE A 92 -4.57 -2.07 0.37
N HIS A 93 -5.32 -1.10 -0.15
CA HIS A 93 -6.73 -0.97 0.22
C HIS A 93 -7.56 -1.97 -0.59
N VAL A 94 -8.41 -2.72 0.09
CA VAL A 94 -9.31 -3.70 -0.52
C VAL A 94 -10.77 -3.25 -0.38
N PRO A 95 -11.62 -3.56 -1.36
CA PRO A 95 -13.03 -3.22 -1.28
C PRO A 95 -13.75 -4.11 -0.26
N PRO A 96 -14.89 -3.65 0.30
CA PRO A 96 -15.71 -4.46 1.19
C PRO A 96 -16.18 -5.75 0.51
N LEU A 97 -16.27 -6.82 1.30
CA LEU A 97 -16.81 -8.09 0.82
C LEU A 97 -18.29 -7.96 0.45
N SER A 98 -18.72 -8.75 -0.53
CA SER A 98 -20.11 -8.81 -0.97
C SER A 98 -20.46 -10.22 -1.47
N LYS A 99 -21.72 -10.43 -1.87
CA LYS A 99 -22.13 -11.71 -2.49
C LYS A 99 -21.36 -12.01 -3.78
N LEU A 100 -20.92 -10.98 -4.51
CA LEU A 100 -20.18 -11.11 -5.76
C LEU A 100 -18.66 -11.07 -5.54
N LEU A 101 -18.20 -10.46 -4.45
CA LEU A 101 -16.80 -10.39 -4.05
C LEU A 101 -16.61 -11.11 -2.71
N THR A 102 -16.48 -12.43 -2.78
CA THR A 102 -16.25 -13.27 -1.60
C THR A 102 -14.81 -13.12 -1.09
N ALA A 103 -14.58 -13.51 0.17
CA ALA A 103 -13.24 -13.54 0.74
C ALA A 103 -12.28 -14.41 -0.07
N ASP A 104 -12.74 -15.58 -0.56
CA ASP A 104 -11.92 -16.46 -1.40
C ASP A 104 -11.55 -15.83 -2.73
N PHE A 105 -12.49 -15.11 -3.35
CA PHE A 105 -12.22 -14.45 -4.62
C PHE A 105 -11.23 -13.28 -4.43
N LEU A 106 -11.44 -12.46 -3.40
CA LEU A 106 -10.50 -11.39 -3.04
C LEU A 106 -9.13 -11.97 -2.65
N GLY A 107 -9.07 -13.09 -1.94
CA GLY A 107 -7.83 -13.75 -1.55
C GLY A 107 -7.01 -14.22 -2.76
N ARG A 108 -7.67 -14.82 -3.77
CA ARG A 108 -7.00 -15.19 -5.04
C ARG A 108 -6.48 -13.97 -5.80
N ALA A 109 -7.26 -12.90 -5.85
CA ALA A 109 -6.82 -11.65 -6.45
C ALA A 109 -5.59 -11.05 -5.75
N LEU A 110 -5.61 -11.01 -4.40
CA LEU A 110 -4.48 -10.55 -3.60
C LEU A 110 -3.25 -11.44 -3.79
N GLN A 111 -3.43 -12.76 -3.91
CA GLN A 111 -2.31 -13.67 -4.18
C GLN A 111 -1.58 -13.32 -5.48
N ILE A 112 -2.32 -13.03 -6.56
CA ILE A 112 -1.72 -12.61 -7.84
C ILE A 112 -0.93 -11.31 -7.66
N ILE A 113 -1.52 -10.31 -6.98
CA ILE A 113 -0.88 -9.03 -6.69
C ILE A 113 0.41 -9.23 -5.88
N LEU A 114 0.37 -10.02 -4.81
CA LEU A 114 1.51 -10.28 -3.93
C LEU A 114 2.64 -11.00 -4.67
N LEU A 115 2.33 -11.95 -5.55
CA LEU A 115 3.33 -12.61 -6.38
C LEU A 115 4.04 -11.62 -7.31
N GLU A 116 3.33 -10.68 -7.93
CA GLU A 116 3.95 -9.61 -8.72
C GLU A 116 4.79 -8.65 -7.87
N MET A 117 4.38 -8.35 -6.63
CA MET A 117 5.19 -7.56 -5.70
C MET A 117 6.51 -8.26 -5.37
N LEU A 118 6.46 -9.58 -5.11
CA LEU A 118 7.63 -10.37 -4.72
C LEU A 118 8.69 -10.46 -5.82
N LYS A 119 8.30 -10.43 -7.10
CA LYS A 119 9.26 -10.39 -8.23
C LYS A 119 10.20 -9.19 -8.13
N GLN A 120 9.71 -8.04 -7.67
CA GLN A 120 10.53 -6.82 -7.50
C GLN A 120 11.46 -6.89 -6.28
N CYS A 121 11.23 -7.82 -5.35
CA CYS A 121 12.08 -8.01 -4.19
C CYS A 121 13.33 -8.86 -4.51
N GLY A 122 13.26 -9.73 -5.53
CA GLY A 122 14.37 -10.62 -5.92
C GLY A 122 15.45 -9.96 -6.77
N GLU A 123 15.10 -8.92 -7.54
CA GLU A 123 15.99 -8.29 -8.54
C GLU A 123 17.11 -7.41 -7.94
N LYS A 124 17.03 -7.05 -6.65
CA LYS A 124 17.96 -6.08 -6.03
C LYS A 124 19.27 -6.67 -5.51
N THR A 125 19.47 -7.99 -5.64
CA THR A 125 20.62 -8.68 -5.02
C THR A 125 21.84 -8.79 -5.94
N GLU A 126 21.71 -8.52 -7.25
CA GLU A 126 22.79 -8.83 -8.22
C GLU A 126 23.73 -7.67 -8.60
N ASN A 127 23.45 -6.42 -8.19
CA ASN A 127 24.22 -5.25 -8.64
C ASN A 127 24.98 -4.50 -7.54
N GLY A 128 25.35 -5.17 -6.45
CA GLY A 128 26.17 -4.58 -5.40
C GLY A 128 27.56 -5.21 -5.31
N TRP A 129 28.60 -4.41 -5.59
CA TRP A 129 29.99 -4.54 -5.13
C TRP A 129 31.04 -5.20 -6.06
N PHE A 130 31.16 -4.72 -7.31
CA PHE A 130 32.49 -4.64 -7.94
C PHE A 130 32.87 -3.18 -8.20
N THR A 131 33.71 -2.63 -7.34
CA THR A 131 34.82 -1.75 -7.74
C THR A 131 35.96 -2.00 -6.75
N GLU A 132 36.99 -2.69 -7.23
CA GLU A 132 38.34 -2.57 -6.70
C GLU A 132 38.81 -1.11 -6.90
N ASP A 133 39.34 -0.51 -5.83
CA ASP A 133 40.60 0.24 -5.76
C ASP A 133 40.82 0.77 -4.33
#